data_AF-A0A2K4IDV7-F1
#
_entry.id   AF-A0A2K4IDV7-F1
#
_cell.length_a   1.000
_cell.length_b   1.000
_cell.length_c   1.000
_cell.angle_alpha   90.00
_cell.angle_beta   90.00
_cell.angle_gamma   90.00
#
_symmetry.space_group_name_H-M   'P 1'
#
loop_
_entity.id
_entity.type
_entity.pdbx_description
1 polymer ?
#
loop_
_entity_poly.entity_id
_entity_poly.type
_entity_poly.pdbx_seq_one_letter_code
_entity_poly.pdbx_strand_id
1 'polypeptide(L)' 'MTIQEMLAELLRSGLSQRVIADRVGTTQPTINRAAKGADVRYVTGKAIECLYTQEKEAADLKSAA' A
#
# COMPACT_ATOMS: atom_id res chain seq x y z
N MET A 1 -12.23 0.06 -0.53
CA MET A 1 -11.21 -0.92 -0.97
C MET A 1 -10.76 -1.73 0.21
N THR A 2 -10.45 -3.00 0.02
CA THR A 2 -9.77 -3.84 1.02
C THR A 2 -8.28 -3.52 1.05
N ILE A 3 -7.56 -3.95 2.11
CA ILE A 3 -6.10 -3.86 2.19
C ILE A 3 -5.44 -4.56 0.99
N GLN A 4 -5.97 -5.71 0.58
CA GLN A 4 -5.47 -6.45 -0.57
C GLN A 4 -5.59 -5.64 -1.87
N GLU A 5 -6.73 -5.01 -2.11
CA GLU A 5 -6.96 -4.18 -3.30
C GLU A 5 -6.04 -2.95 -3.32
N MET A 6 -5.87 -2.28 -2.18
CA MET A 6 -4.97 -1.13 -2.06
C MET A 6 -3.51 -1.51 -2.32
N LEU A 7 -3.07 -2.66 -1.79
CA LEU A 7 -1.73 -3.19 -2.07
C LEU A 7 -1.56 -3.54 -3.54
N ALA A 8 -2.59 -4.07 -4.19
CA ALA A 8 -2.54 -4.37 -5.62
C ALA A 8 -2.38 -3.10 -6.47
N GLU A 9 -3.07 -2.01 -6.13
CA GLU A 9 -2.89 -0.72 -6.81
C GLU A 9 -1.51 -0.11 -6.56
N LEU A 10 -1.02 -0.13 -5.32
CA LEU A 10 0.32 0.36 -4.98
C LEU A 10 1.42 -0.40 -5.74
N LEU A 11 1.23 -1.70 -5.95
CA LEU A 11 2.14 -2.51 -6.77
C LEU A 11 2.05 -2.14 -8.25
N ARG A 12 0.84 -1.89 -8.76
CA ARG A 12 0.62 -1.44 -10.16
C ARG A 12 1.20 -0.06 -10.43
N SER A 13 1.21 0.83 -9.44
CA SER A 13 1.85 2.15 -9.56
C SER A 13 3.38 2.11 -9.50
N GLY A 14 3.97 0.93 -9.33
CA GLY A 14 5.40 0.69 -9.41
C GLY A 14 6.12 0.60 -8.06
N LEU A 15 5.41 0.68 -6.93
CA LEU A 15 6.04 0.45 -5.63
C LEU A 15 6.31 -1.06 -5.44
N SER A 16 7.51 -1.39 -4.98
CA SER A 16 7.82 -2.77 -4.58
C SER A 16 7.25 -3.08 -3.19
N GLN A 17 7.01 -4.37 -2.90
CA GLN A 17 6.56 -4.80 -1.57
C GLN A 17 7.52 -4.40 -0.46
N ARG A 18 8.84 -4.34 -0.74
CA ARG A 18 9.85 -3.87 0.22
C ARG A 18 9.67 -2.39 0.53
N VAL A 19 9.50 -1.56 -0.49
CA VAL A 19 9.27 -0.12 -0.33
C VAL A 19 7.98 0.14 0.45
N ILE A 20 6.90 -0.58 0.13
CA ILE A 20 5.64 -0.48 0.88
C ILE A 20 5.87 -0.84 2.35
N ALA A 21 6.56 -1.96 2.63
CA ALA A 21 6.84 -2.40 3.98
C ALA A 21 7.62 -1.34 4.79
N ASP A 22 8.66 -0.77 4.19
CA ASP A 22 9.47 0.28 4.81
C ASP A 22 8.61 1.52 5.13
N ARG A 23 7.73 1.93 4.21
CA ARG A 23 6.86 3.12 4.38
C ARG A 23 5.75 2.92 5.42
N VAL A 24 5.20 1.72 5.55
CA VAL A 24 4.12 1.43 6.51
C VAL A 24 4.60 0.86 7.84
N GLY A 25 5.92 0.78 8.04
CA GLY A 25 6.53 0.31 9.29
C GLY A 25 6.30 -1.18 9.56
N THR A 26 6.39 -2.02 8.53
CA THR A 26 6.27 -3.49 8.67
C THR A 26 7.34 -4.21 7.85
N THR A 27 7.19 -5.52 7.66
CA THR A 27 8.13 -6.36 6.90
C THR A 27 7.57 -6.74 5.53
N GLN A 28 8.44 -6.96 4.55
CA GLN A 28 8.02 -7.44 3.23
C GLN A 28 7.21 -8.75 3.28
N PRO A 29 7.54 -9.74 4.14
CA PRO A 29 6.69 -10.93 4.30
C PRO A 29 5.28 -10.62 4.81
N THR A 30 5.11 -9.63 5.70
CA THR A 30 3.78 -9.17 6.12
C THR A 30 2.99 -8.60 4.94
N ILE A 31 3.61 -7.74 4.13
CA ILE A 31 3.00 -7.20 2.91
C ILE A 31 2.66 -8.32 1.92
N ASN A 32 3.55 -9.30 1.74
CA ASN A 32 3.32 -10.43 0.83
C ASN A 32 2.07 -11.24 1.21
N ARG A 33 1.89 -11.53 2.51
CA ARG A 33 0.70 -12.25 2.98
C ARG A 33 -0.56 -11.40 2.85
N ALA A 34 -0.49 -10.11 3.21
CA ALA A 34 -1.62 -9.19 3.08
C ALA A 34 -2.07 -9.01 1.62
N ALA A 35 -1.13 -8.93 0.68
CA ALA A 35 -1.41 -8.90 -0.76
C ALA A 35 -2.08 -10.19 -1.29
N LYS A 36 -2.00 -11.28 -0.52
CA LYS A 36 -2.69 -12.56 -0.78
C LYS A 36 -4.00 -12.70 0.01
N GLY A 37 -4.45 -11.64 0.69
CA GLY A 37 -5.72 -11.61 1.43
C GLY A 37 -5.62 -12.03 2.89
N ALA A 38 -4.41 -12.18 3.45
CA ALA A 38 -4.29 -12.40 4.89
C ALA A 38 -4.61 -11.12 5.68
N ASP A 39 -5.26 -11.29 6.83
CA ASP A 39 -5.52 -10.18 7.75
C ASP A 39 -4.22 -9.55 8.25
N VAL A 40 -4.31 -8.25 8.51
CA VAL A 40 -3.24 -7.46 9.12
C VAL A 40 -3.74 -6.82 10.41
N ARG A 41 -2.80 -6.44 11.29
CA ARG A 41 -3.12 -5.62 12.46
C ARG A 41 -3.72 -4.30 11.98
N TYR A 42 -4.68 -3.78 12.75
CA TYR A 42 -5.35 -2.50 12.48
C TYR A 42 -4.36 -1.38 12.13
N VAL A 43 -3.30 -1.22 12.92
CA VAL A 43 -2.27 -0.18 12.71
C VAL A 43 -1.57 -0.32 11.35
N THR A 44 -1.29 -1.54 10.90
CA THR A 44 -0.70 -1.80 9.58
C THR A 44 -1.73 -1.54 8.48
N GLY A 45 -2.99 -1.92 8.69
CA GLY A 45 -4.06 -1.62 7.74
C GLY A 45 -4.25 -0.12 7.53
N LYS A 46 -4.31 0.66 8.62
CA LYS A 46 -4.39 2.12 8.56
C LYS A 46 -3.18 2.77 7.88
N ALA A 47 -1.97 2.27 8.14
CA ALA A 47 -0.78 2.78 7.48
C ALA A 47 -0.79 2.50 5.95
N ILE A 48 -1.32 1.34 5.52
CA ILE A 48 -1.52 1.02 4.10
C ILE A 48 -2.57 1.94 3.47
N GLU A 49 -3.69 2.19 4.15
CA GLU A 49 -4.71 3.15 3.70
C GLU A 49 -4.12 4.54 3.48
N CYS A 50 -3.35 5.05 4.45
CA CYS A 50 -2.70 6.35 4.34
C CYS A 50 -1.74 6.41 3.16
N LEU A 51 -0.89 5.39 2.97
CA LEU A 51 0.03 5.32 1.83
C LEU A 51 -0.72 5.29 0.49
N TYR A 52 -1.80 4.52 0.39
CA TYR A 52 -2.62 4.47 -0.81
C TYR A 52 -3.22 5.83 -1.18
N THR A 53 -3.79 6.54 -0.20
CA THR A 53 -4.34 7.88 -0.42
C THR A 53 -3.27 8.86 -0.89
N GLN A 54 -2.09 8.86 -0.27
CA GLN A 54 -0.98 9.75 -0.65
C GLN A 54 -0.49 9.50 -2.08
N GLU A 55 -0.32 8.22 -2.47
CA GLU A 55 0.11 7.87 -3.83
C GLU A 55 -0.95 8.22 -4.87
N LYS A 56 -2.24 8.10 -4.53
CA LYS A 56 -3.33 8.51 -5.41
C LYS A 56 -3.35 10.02 -5.61
N GLU A 57 -3.28 10.79 -4.53
CA GLU A 57 -3.21 12.26 -4.60
C GLU A 57 -1.98 12.73 -5.40
N ALA A 58 -0.83 12.09 -5.19
CA ALA A 58 0.39 12.40 -5.94
C ALA A 58 0.26 12.06 -7.44
N ALA A 59 -0.47 10.99 -7.80
CA ALA A 59 -0.74 10.62 -9.18
C ALA A 59 -1.73 11.59 -9.86
N ASP A 60 -2.76 12.02 -9.13
CA ASP A 60 -3.75 13.00 -9.61
C ASP A 60 -3.08 14.36 -9.88
N LEU A 61 -2.18 14.81 -9.00
CA LEU A 61 -1.39 16.04 -9.20
C LEU A 61 -0.48 15.98 -10.43
N LYS A 62 0.15 14.82 -10.70
CA LYS A 62 1.01 14.65 -11.90
C LYS A 62 0.22 14.64 -13.20
N SER A 63 -1.05 14.23 -13.15
CA SER A 63 -1.91 14.15 -14.33
C SER A 63 -2.57 15.49 -14.69
N ALA A 64 -2.56 16.45 -13.76
CA ALA A 64 -3.13 17.79 -13.93
C ALA A 64 -2.10 18.87 -14.33
N ALA A 65 -0.80 18.54 -14.33
CA ALA A 65 0.31 19.42 -14.71
C ALA A 65 0.77 19.15 -16.15
#